data_AF-A0A832I2R6-F1
#
_entry.id   AF-A0A832I2R6-F1
#
_cell.length_a   1.000
_cell.length_b   1.000
_cell.length_c   1.000
_cell.angle_alpha   90.00
_cell.angle_beta   90.00
_cell.angle_gamma   90.00
#
_symmetry.space_group_name_H-M   'P 1'
#
loop_
_entity.id
_entity.type
_entity.pdbx_description
1 polymer ?
#
loop_
_entity_poly.entity_id
_entity_poly.type
_entity_poly.pdbx_seq_one_letter_code
_entity_poly.pdbx_strand_id
1 'polypeptide(L)'
;MNACPRTARVQDYLDGFLAEADARAFRDHLAGCPGCAAELAAYRRVFAAVADAPIYEPGPSVLERVLDRVSPARRRRRWIRRVGIGYAAALVPSLAGLAAVAGLPVVRGAAEGLWAAASRGLAQGFVLALQALGASVTGVADVWRLATDLGDRFAPLARALVAVLGQSPLGVALGVAALATLALLWWMRSRERSVHEEVRHVGVLAF
;
A
#
# COMPACT_ATOMS: atom_id res chain seq x y z
N MET A 1 67.87 -43.57 31.39
CA MET A 1 66.41 -43.39 31.25
C MET A 1 66.18 -42.76 29.90
N ASN A 2 65.84 -43.56 28.89
CA ASN A 2 65.73 -43.08 27.51
C ASN A 2 64.33 -42.47 27.32
N ALA A 3 64.26 -41.16 27.06
CA ALA A 3 63.01 -40.47 26.81
C ALA A 3 62.45 -40.91 25.45
N CYS A 4 61.26 -41.53 25.46
CA CYS A 4 60.56 -41.86 24.24
C CYS A 4 59.97 -40.57 23.64
N PRO A 5 60.22 -40.23 22.37
CA PRO A 5 59.68 -38.99 21.77
C PRO A 5 58.15 -39.00 21.66
N ARG A 6 57.49 -40.16 21.78
CA ARG A 6 56.03 -40.30 21.71
C ARG A 6 55.32 -40.08 23.05
N THR A 7 56.05 -39.85 24.14
CA THR A 7 55.48 -39.56 25.47
C THR A 7 54.48 -38.39 25.45
N ALA A 8 54.76 -37.34 24.65
CA ALA A 8 53.84 -36.20 24.51
C ALA A 8 52.45 -36.59 23.98
N ARG A 9 52.31 -37.71 23.25
CA ARG A 9 51.02 -38.17 22.69
C ARG A 9 50.19 -39.00 23.67
N VAL A 10 50.71 -39.33 24.86
CA VAL A 10 49.98 -40.11 25.88
C VAL A 10 48.71 -39.36 26.32
N GLN A 11 48.80 -38.04 26.51
CA GLN A 11 47.67 -37.23 26.95
C GLN A 11 46.61 -37.07 25.83
N ASP A 12 47.03 -36.75 24.61
CA ASP A 12 46.12 -36.67 23.45
C ASP A 12 45.38 -37.99 23.19
N TYR A 13 46.04 -39.12 23.43
CA TYR A 13 45.41 -40.44 23.34
C TYR A 13 44.34 -40.66 24.42
N LEU A 14 44.59 -40.20 25.66
CA LEU A 14 43.64 -40.29 26.77
C LEU A 14 42.44 -39.37 26.59
N ASP A 15 42.68 -38.15 26.11
CA ASP A 15 41.65 -37.13 25.87
C ASP A 15 40.85 -37.40 24.58
N GLY A 16 41.26 -38.39 23.78
CA GLY A 16 40.60 -38.76 22.52
C GLY A 16 40.84 -37.78 21.38
N PHE A 17 41.88 -36.95 21.46
CA PHE A 17 42.23 -35.97 20.43
C PHE A 17 43.06 -36.54 19.27
N LEU A 18 43.55 -37.78 19.39
CA LEU A 18 44.20 -38.47 18.28
C LEU A 18 43.18 -38.97 17.26
N ALA A 19 43.45 -38.72 15.98
CA ALA A 19 42.70 -39.35 14.90
C ALA A 19 42.81 -40.88 14.97
N GLU A 20 41.78 -41.58 14.50
CA GLU A 20 41.66 -43.04 14.64
C GLU A 20 42.90 -43.83 14.16
N ALA A 21 43.53 -43.39 13.08
CA ALA A 21 44.75 -44.00 12.54
C ALA A 21 45.97 -43.81 13.46
N ASP A 22 46.12 -42.61 14.03
CA ASP A 22 47.17 -42.29 14.99
C ASP A 22 46.97 -43.04 16.32
N ALA A 23 45.73 -43.15 16.78
CA ALA A 23 45.39 -43.89 17.99
C ALA A 23 45.69 -45.40 17.86
N ARG A 24 45.47 -46.00 16.68
CA ARG A 24 45.91 -47.38 16.38
C ARG A 24 47.43 -47.52 16.43
N ALA A 25 48.15 -46.68 15.70
CA ALA A 25 49.61 -46.70 15.68
C ALA A 25 50.23 -46.45 17.07
N PHE A 26 49.56 -45.66 17.92
CA PHE A 26 49.97 -45.43 19.30
C PHE A 26 49.69 -46.64 20.19
N ARG A 27 48.58 -47.36 20.01
CA ARG A 27 48.32 -48.64 20.70
C ARG A 27 49.37 -49.69 20.38
N ASP A 28 49.77 -49.82 19.12
CA ASP A 28 50.83 -50.74 18.71
C ASP A 28 52.17 -50.36 19.38
N HIS A 29 52.44 -49.06 19.50
CA HIS A 29 53.62 -48.56 20.21
C HIS A 29 53.60 -48.86 21.71
N LEU A 30 52.45 -48.79 22.37
CA LEU A 30 52.31 -49.13 23.79
C LEU A 30 52.66 -50.59 24.08
N ALA A 31 52.47 -51.50 23.12
CA ALA A 31 52.91 -52.90 23.25
C ALA A 31 54.44 -53.05 23.22
N GLY A 32 55.15 -52.13 22.55
CA GLY A 32 56.62 -52.17 22.39
C GLY A 32 57.41 -51.23 23.29
N CYS A 33 56.77 -50.26 23.96
CA CYS A 33 57.45 -49.27 24.80
C CYS A 33 56.96 -49.32 26.25
N PRO A 34 57.73 -49.90 27.18
CA PRO A 34 57.32 -50.02 28.59
C PRO A 34 57.22 -48.66 29.30
N GLY A 35 57.96 -47.64 28.84
CA GLY A 35 57.89 -46.29 29.40
C GLY A 35 56.52 -45.64 29.17
N CYS A 36 56.06 -45.60 27.92
CA CYS A 36 54.75 -45.03 27.58
C CYS A 36 53.60 -45.87 28.16
N ALA A 37 53.74 -47.20 28.26
CA ALA A 37 52.75 -48.06 28.92
C ALA A 37 52.63 -47.76 30.42
N ALA A 38 53.77 -47.59 31.11
CA ALA A 38 53.79 -47.24 32.53
C ALA A 38 53.18 -45.85 32.78
N GLU A 39 53.46 -44.89 31.92
CA GLU A 39 52.92 -43.53 31.97
C GLU A 39 51.40 -43.51 31.74
N LEU A 40 50.91 -44.22 30.73
CA LEU A 40 49.46 -44.40 30.51
C LEU A 40 48.78 -45.04 31.73
N ALA A 41 49.41 -46.06 32.33
CA ALA A 41 48.90 -46.71 33.54
C ALA A 41 48.92 -45.78 34.77
N ALA A 42 49.86 -44.84 34.85
CA ALA A 42 49.88 -43.83 35.89
C ALA A 42 48.72 -42.84 35.74
N TYR A 43 48.50 -42.31 34.53
CA TYR A 43 47.36 -41.43 34.26
C TYR A 43 46.01 -42.10 34.51
N ARG A 44 45.85 -43.36 34.08
CA ARG A 44 44.60 -44.12 34.35
C ARG A 44 44.33 -44.28 35.84
N ARG A 45 45.36 -44.46 36.66
CA ARG A 45 45.22 -44.51 38.13
C ARG A 45 44.78 -43.17 38.70
N VAL A 46 45.36 -42.07 38.24
CA VAL A 46 44.94 -40.71 38.65
C VAL A 46 43.49 -40.45 38.27
N PHE A 47 43.10 -40.72 37.02
CA PHE A 47 41.72 -40.51 36.58
C PHE A 47 40.72 -41.40 37.29
N ALA A 48 41.07 -42.66 37.59
CA ALA A 48 40.21 -43.53 38.41
C ALA A 48 40.01 -42.96 39.82
N ALA A 49 41.08 -42.45 40.45
CA ALA A 49 41.01 -41.82 41.77
C ALA A 49 40.16 -40.53 41.77
N VAL A 50 40.19 -39.76 40.68
CA VAL A 50 39.37 -38.55 40.52
C VAL A 50 37.92 -38.90 40.17
N ALA A 51 37.67 -39.98 39.43
CA ALA A 51 36.33 -40.42 39.07
C ALA A 51 35.52 -40.87 40.31
N ASP A 52 36.19 -41.44 41.31
CA ASP A 52 35.58 -41.80 42.60
C ASP A 52 35.42 -40.61 43.56
N ALA A 53 35.91 -39.42 43.20
CA ALA A 53 35.74 -38.23 44.02
C ALA A 53 34.27 -37.76 44.04
N PRO A 54 33.77 -37.25 45.18
CA PRO A 54 32.40 -36.76 45.27
C PRO A 54 32.20 -35.58 44.30
N ILE A 55 31.23 -35.72 43.40
CA ILE A 55 30.83 -34.64 42.50
C ILE A 55 30.08 -33.60 43.35
N TYR A 56 30.66 -32.40 43.47
CA TYR A 56 30.02 -31.29 44.15
C TYR A 56 29.24 -30.45 43.13
N GLU A 57 27.93 -30.32 43.35
CA GLU A 57 27.10 -29.46 42.52
C GLU A 57 27.43 -27.99 42.83
N PRO A 58 27.91 -27.21 41.83
CA PRO A 58 28.23 -25.81 42.06
C PRO A 58 26.95 -25.06 42.48
N GLY A 59 27.04 -24.26 43.55
CA GLY A 59 25.89 -23.52 44.06
C GLY A 59 25.27 -22.58 43.01
N PRO A 60 23.99 -22.20 43.15
CA PRO A 60 23.22 -21.51 42.12
C PRO A 60 23.84 -20.18 41.65
N SER A 61 24.57 -19.51 42.55
CA SER A 61 25.29 -18.26 42.23
C SER A 61 26.43 -18.42 41.22
N VAL A 62 26.99 -19.62 41.05
CA VAL A 62 28.07 -19.87 40.08
C VAL A 62 27.52 -19.74 38.66
N LEU A 63 26.36 -20.34 38.39
CA LEU A 63 25.70 -20.25 37.08
C LEU A 63 25.37 -18.80 36.73
N GLU A 64 24.79 -18.06 37.67
CA GLU A 64 24.50 -16.63 37.48
C GLU A 64 25.75 -15.82 37.17
N ARG A 65 26.85 -16.05 37.90
CA ARG A 65 28.13 -15.35 37.66
C ARG A 65 28.73 -15.70 36.29
N VAL A 66 28.65 -16.96 35.87
CA VAL A 66 29.13 -17.40 34.55
C VAL A 66 28.29 -16.74 33.46
N LEU A 67 26.96 -16.89 33.52
CA LEU A 67 26.02 -16.28 32.56
C LEU A 67 26.16 -14.76 32.51
N ASP A 68 26.42 -14.12 33.64
CA ASP A 68 26.69 -12.68 33.70
C ASP A 68 27.95 -12.29 32.94
N ARG A 69 28.97 -13.15 32.92
CA ARG A 69 30.25 -12.86 32.29
C ARG A 69 30.28 -13.23 30.82
N VAL A 70 29.58 -14.29 30.43
CA VAL A 70 29.50 -14.72 29.02
C VAL A 70 28.33 -14.12 28.25
N SER A 71 27.27 -13.61 28.91
CA SER A 71 26.13 -13.11 28.15
C SER A 71 26.45 -11.76 27.46
N PRO A 72 26.24 -11.67 26.13
CA PRO A 72 26.36 -10.41 25.40
C PRO A 72 25.29 -9.39 25.82
N ALA A 73 24.28 -9.82 26.58
CA ALA A 73 23.17 -9.00 27.06
C ALA A 73 23.64 -7.79 27.87
N ARG A 74 24.71 -7.90 28.67
CA ARG A 74 25.24 -6.75 29.43
C ARG A 74 25.88 -5.69 28.54
N ARG A 75 26.65 -6.12 27.53
CA ARG A 75 27.26 -5.21 26.55
C ARG A 75 26.18 -4.53 25.71
N ARG A 76 25.19 -5.29 25.25
CA ARG A 76 24.03 -4.78 24.51
C ARG A 76 23.20 -3.81 25.34
N ARG A 77 22.92 -4.10 26.62
CA ARG A 77 22.15 -3.22 27.52
C ARG A 77 22.87 -1.91 27.82
N ARG A 78 24.20 -1.94 28.01
CA ARG A 78 25.02 -0.73 28.17
C ARG A 78 25.04 0.10 26.89
N TRP A 79 25.17 -0.55 25.73
CA TRP A 79 25.16 0.14 24.44
C TRP A 79 23.79 0.78 24.15
N ILE A 80 22.69 0.04 24.32
CA ILE A 80 21.32 0.57 24.16
C ILE A 80 21.08 1.77 25.09
N ARG A 81 21.51 1.70 26.35
CA ARG A 81 21.39 2.84 27.26
C ARG A 81 22.18 4.06 26.78
N ARG A 82 23.42 3.89 26.32
CA ARG A 82 24.23 5.01 25.80
C ARG A 82 23.61 5.62 24.55
N VAL A 83 23.15 4.78 23.61
CA VAL A 83 22.46 5.24 22.39
C VAL A 83 21.15 5.94 22.74
N GLY A 84 20.36 5.38 23.66
CA GLY A 84 19.11 5.97 24.11
C GLY A 84 19.30 7.34 24.79
N ILE A 85 20.33 7.48 25.64
CA ILE A 85 20.68 8.76 26.26
C ILE A 85 21.12 9.77 25.20
N GLY A 86 21.97 9.36 24.24
CA GLY A 86 22.39 10.23 23.15
C GLY A 86 21.23 10.71 22.28
N TYR A 87 20.30 9.80 21.98
CA TYR A 87 19.09 10.13 21.20
C TYR A 87 18.18 11.10 21.96
N ALA A 88 17.90 10.84 23.24
CA ALA A 88 17.09 11.74 24.06
C ALA A 88 17.74 13.12 24.21
N ALA A 89 19.06 13.18 24.40
CA ALA A 89 19.80 14.43 24.50
C ALA A 89 19.75 15.28 23.23
N ALA A 90 19.61 14.68 22.05
CA ALA A 90 19.47 15.41 20.79
C ALA A 90 18.02 15.85 20.52
N LEU A 91 17.05 15.02 20.87
CA LEU A 91 15.65 15.22 20.48
C LEU A 91 14.94 16.28 21.35
N VAL A 92 15.20 16.28 22.65
CA VAL A 92 14.60 17.22 23.60
C VAL A 92 14.90 18.69 23.24
N PRO A 93 16.16 19.12 23.02
CA PRO A 93 16.44 20.51 22.66
C PRO A 93 15.92 20.87 21.27
N SER A 94 15.88 19.93 20.33
CA SER A 94 15.33 20.16 18.98
C SER A 94 13.84 20.46 19.04
N LEU A 95 13.07 19.67 19.80
CA LEU A 95 11.64 19.92 20.00
C LEU A 95 11.37 21.20 20.80
N ALA A 96 12.16 21.46 21.83
CA ALA A 96 12.06 22.70 22.60
C ALA A 96 12.33 23.94 21.73
N GLY A 97 13.34 23.88 20.86
CA GLY A 97 13.64 24.95 19.91
C GLY A 97 12.50 25.19 18.92
N LEU A 98 11.93 24.13 18.36
CA LEU A 98 10.78 24.24 17.44
C LEU A 98 9.56 24.87 18.13
N ALA A 99 9.24 24.42 19.35
CA ALA A 99 8.14 24.97 20.13
C ALA A 99 8.38 26.45 20.49
N ALA A 100 9.62 26.83 20.82
CA ALA A 100 9.99 28.21 21.09
C ALA A 100 9.82 29.10 19.85
N VAL A 101 10.25 28.64 18.67
CA VAL A 101 10.08 29.37 17.41
C VAL A 101 8.60 29.52 17.04
N ALA A 102 7.79 28.48 17.21
CA ALA A 102 6.34 28.54 16.99
C ALA A 102 5.61 29.49 17.97
N GLY A 103 6.23 29.79 19.11
CA GLY A 103 5.74 30.78 20.08
C GLY A 103 6.02 32.23 19.68
N LEU A 104 6.94 32.48 18.74
CA LEU A 104 7.33 33.83 18.35
C LEU A 104 6.14 34.57 17.69
N PRO A 105 5.91 35.85 18.04
CA PRO A 105 4.79 36.62 17.52
C PRO A 105 4.86 36.80 16.00
N VAL A 106 6.06 36.85 15.42
CA VAL A 106 6.29 36.93 13.98
C VAL A 106 5.78 35.67 13.27
N VAL A 107 6.06 34.48 13.82
CA VAL A 107 5.63 33.21 13.23
C VAL A 107 4.12 33.03 13.34
N ARG A 108 3.54 33.38 14.50
CA ARG A 108 2.09 33.38 14.69
C ARG A 108 1.38 34.36 13.76
N GLY A 109 1.89 35.59 13.66
CA GLY A 109 1.36 36.61 12.76
C GLY A 109 1.49 36.21 11.28
N ALA A 110 2.56 35.53 10.89
CA ALA A 110 2.70 34.98 9.54
C ALA A 110 1.66 33.88 9.26
N ALA A 111 1.43 32.96 10.21
CA ALA A 111 0.42 31.92 10.08
C ALA A 111 -1.00 32.50 9.97
N GLU A 112 -1.34 33.47 10.82
CA GLU A 112 -2.60 34.21 10.76
C GLU A 112 -2.73 34.98 9.43
N GLY A 113 -1.64 35.58 8.95
CA GLY A 113 -1.58 36.27 7.66
C GLY A 113 -1.83 35.34 6.47
N LEU A 114 -1.24 34.14 6.48
CA LEU A 114 -1.49 33.11 5.46
C LEU A 114 -2.95 32.66 5.49
N TRP A 115 -3.51 32.40 6.68
CA TRP A 115 -4.92 32.03 6.81
C TRP A 115 -5.86 33.12 6.31
N ALA A 116 -5.57 34.37 6.63
CA ALA A 116 -6.34 35.51 6.17
C ALA A 116 -6.21 35.74 4.66
N ALA A 117 -5.04 35.46 4.06
CA ALA A 117 -4.84 35.54 2.62
C ALA A 117 -5.60 34.41 1.89
N ALA A 118 -5.55 33.19 2.43
CA ALA A 118 -6.26 32.05 1.87
C ALA A 118 -7.78 32.24 1.92
N SER A 119 -8.34 32.70 3.04
CA SER A 119 -9.77 32.95 3.17
C SER A 119 -10.25 34.08 2.25
N ARG A 120 -9.45 35.15 2.10
CA ARG A 120 -9.73 36.23 1.14
C ARG A 120 -9.75 35.70 -0.30
N GLY A 121 -8.80 34.86 -0.69
CA GLY A 121 -8.77 34.25 -2.02
C GLY A 121 -10.01 33.38 -2.31
N LEU A 122 -10.43 32.56 -1.34
CA LEU A 122 -11.65 31.75 -1.44
C LEU A 122 -12.91 32.62 -1.57
N ALA A 123 -13.04 33.66 -0.74
CA ALA A 123 -14.17 34.57 -0.81
C ALA A 123 -14.24 35.31 -2.14
N GLN A 124 -13.10 35.80 -2.65
CA GLN A 124 -13.03 36.46 -3.96
C GLN A 124 -13.38 35.51 -5.11
N GLY A 125 -12.86 34.28 -5.09
CA GLY A 125 -13.22 33.26 -6.08
C GLY A 125 -14.72 32.95 -6.06
N PHE A 126 -15.32 32.83 -4.87
CA PHE A 126 -16.75 32.58 -4.72
C PHE A 126 -17.60 33.74 -5.25
N VAL A 127 -17.24 34.99 -4.94
CA VAL A 127 -17.95 36.18 -5.47
C VAL A 127 -17.86 36.23 -7.00
N LEU A 128 -16.70 35.96 -7.59
CA LEU A 128 -16.54 35.91 -9.04
C LEU A 128 -17.39 34.80 -9.68
N ALA A 129 -17.45 33.63 -9.05
CA ALA A 129 -18.30 32.54 -9.53
C ALA A 129 -19.79 32.93 -9.50
N LEU A 130 -20.25 33.57 -8.43
CA LEU A 130 -21.63 34.07 -8.34
C LEU A 130 -21.92 35.16 -9.38
N GLN A 131 -20.97 36.08 -9.63
CA GLN A 131 -21.11 37.10 -10.67
C GLN A 131 -21.19 36.49 -12.06
N ALA A 132 -20.35 35.48 -12.36
CA ALA A 132 -20.39 34.76 -13.64
C ALA A 132 -21.69 33.99 -13.84
N LEU A 133 -22.20 33.33 -12.80
CA LEU A 133 -23.50 32.67 -12.80
C LEU A 133 -24.64 33.68 -13.04
N GLY A 134 -24.62 34.80 -12.32
CA GLY A 134 -25.60 35.88 -12.50
C GLY A 134 -25.60 36.43 -13.93
N ALA A 135 -24.42 36.72 -14.48
CA ALA A 135 -24.27 37.19 -15.86
C ALA A 135 -24.75 36.16 -16.90
N SER A 136 -24.56 34.87 -16.62
CA SER A 136 -25.05 33.78 -17.48
C SER A 136 -26.59 33.73 -17.47
N VAL A 137 -27.21 33.86 -16.30
CA VAL A 137 -28.68 33.89 -16.16
C VAL A 137 -29.28 35.09 -16.88
N THR A 138 -28.70 36.29 -16.70
CA THR A 138 -29.16 37.49 -17.41
C THR A 138 -28.96 37.38 -18.91
N GLY A 139 -27.83 36.80 -19.36
CA GLY A 139 -27.57 36.55 -20.78
C GLY A 139 -28.59 35.63 -21.42
N VAL A 140 -29.01 34.55 -20.73
CA VAL A 140 -30.08 33.66 -21.21
C VAL A 140 -31.42 34.41 -21.31
N ALA A 141 -31.73 35.25 -20.32
CA ALA A 141 -32.94 36.06 -20.34
C ALA A 141 -32.95 37.07 -21.50
N ASP A 142 -31.81 37.69 -21.80
CA ASP A 142 -31.66 38.64 -22.90
C ASP A 142 -31.78 37.95 -24.27
N VAL A 143 -31.17 36.77 -24.43
CA VAL A 143 -31.33 35.94 -25.64
C VAL A 143 -32.78 35.53 -25.84
N TRP A 144 -33.46 35.13 -24.76
CA TRP A 144 -34.87 34.76 -24.82
C TRP A 144 -35.74 35.95 -25.22
N ARG A 145 -35.49 37.13 -24.64
CA ARG A 145 -36.18 38.38 -25.01
C ARG A 145 -35.96 38.73 -26.48
N LEU A 146 -34.73 38.61 -26.97
CA LEU A 146 -34.41 38.84 -28.38
C LEU A 146 -35.19 37.87 -29.28
N ALA A 147 -35.27 36.59 -28.90
CA ALA A 147 -36.02 35.57 -29.65
C ALA A 147 -37.53 35.85 -29.67
N THR A 148 -38.11 36.26 -28.53
CA THR A 148 -39.53 36.62 -28.46
C THR A 148 -39.83 37.88 -29.28
N ASP A 149 -38.99 38.91 -29.20
CA ASP A 149 -39.14 40.14 -29.98
C ASP A 149 -39.05 39.86 -31.49
N LEU A 150 -38.15 38.96 -31.89
CA LEU A 150 -38.03 38.54 -33.29
C LEU A 150 -39.29 37.78 -33.73
N GLY A 151 -39.79 36.86 -32.89
CA GLY A 151 -41.03 36.14 -33.11
C GLY A 151 -42.24 37.07 -33.29
N ASP A 152 -42.38 38.07 -32.43
CA ASP A 152 -43.47 39.05 -32.48
C ASP A 152 -43.40 39.93 -33.73
N ARG A 153 -42.20 40.29 -34.20
CA ARG A 153 -42.02 41.01 -35.49
C ARG A 153 -42.41 40.17 -36.69
N PHE A 154 -42.16 38.86 -36.66
CA PHE A 154 -42.54 37.95 -37.74
C PHE A 154 -43.97 37.42 -37.63
N ALA A 155 -44.60 37.52 -36.46
CA ALA A 155 -45.99 37.13 -36.23
C ALA A 155 -46.99 37.76 -37.21
N PRO A 156 -46.97 39.07 -37.55
CA PRO A 156 -47.89 39.64 -38.54
C PRO A 156 -47.66 39.06 -39.94
N LEU A 157 -46.41 38.79 -40.35
CA LEU A 157 -46.11 38.14 -41.62
C LEU A 157 -46.63 36.71 -41.65
N ALA A 158 -46.41 35.93 -40.60
CA ALA A 158 -46.93 34.58 -40.48
C ALA A 158 -48.46 34.55 -40.50
N ARG A 159 -49.12 35.45 -39.76
CA ARG A 159 -50.59 35.60 -39.78
C ARG A 159 -51.10 36.03 -41.15
N ALA A 160 -50.44 36.96 -41.83
CA ALA A 160 -50.79 37.37 -43.19
C ALA A 160 -50.62 36.23 -44.20
N LEU A 161 -49.53 35.47 -44.11
CA LEU A 161 -49.28 34.31 -44.96
C LEU A 161 -50.35 33.22 -44.73
N VAL A 162 -50.68 32.93 -43.47
CA VAL A 162 -51.75 31.98 -43.11
C VAL A 162 -53.11 32.47 -43.61
N ALA A 163 -53.42 33.77 -43.48
CA ALA A 163 -54.67 34.34 -43.99
C ALA A 163 -54.75 34.26 -45.52
N VAL A 164 -53.66 34.58 -46.24
CA VAL A 164 -53.59 34.50 -47.70
C VAL A 164 -53.70 33.06 -48.19
N LEU A 165 -52.98 32.11 -47.57
CA LEU A 165 -53.13 30.70 -47.89
C LEU A 165 -54.57 30.24 -47.64
N GLY A 166 -55.16 30.60 -46.49
CA GLY A 166 -56.52 30.23 -46.12
C GLY A 166 -57.61 30.78 -47.05
N GLN A 167 -57.38 31.92 -47.71
CA GLN A 167 -58.33 32.52 -48.66
C GLN A 167 -58.10 32.12 -50.12
N SER A 168 -56.96 31.49 -50.44
CA SER A 168 -56.65 31.06 -51.80
C SER A 168 -57.14 29.63 -52.09
N PRO A 169 -57.65 29.33 -53.30
CA PRO A 169 -57.98 27.95 -53.70
C PRO A 169 -56.74 27.03 -53.67
N LEU A 170 -55.53 27.61 -53.72
CA LEU A 170 -54.25 26.92 -53.56
C LEU A 170 -54.05 26.38 -52.14
N GLY A 171 -54.50 27.11 -51.09
CA GLY A 171 -54.42 26.62 -49.72
C GLY A 171 -55.35 25.44 -49.46
N VAL A 172 -56.55 25.47 -50.04
CA VAL A 172 -57.46 24.31 -50.02
C VAL A 172 -56.86 23.14 -50.79
N ALA A 173 -56.29 23.38 -51.98
CA ALA A 173 -55.63 22.33 -52.76
C ALA A 173 -54.44 21.69 -52.03
N LEU A 174 -53.60 22.49 -51.35
CA LEU A 174 -52.50 21.98 -50.53
C LEU A 174 -52.99 21.24 -49.28
N GLY A 175 -54.05 21.72 -48.63
CA GLY A 175 -54.67 21.02 -47.50
C GLY A 175 -55.28 19.68 -47.90
N VAL A 176 -55.99 19.63 -49.03
CA VAL A 176 -56.55 18.40 -49.61
C VAL A 176 -55.43 17.45 -50.02
N ALA A 177 -54.35 17.96 -50.65
CA ALA A 177 -53.19 17.15 -50.97
C ALA A 177 -52.55 16.56 -49.71
N ALA A 178 -52.32 17.34 -48.66
CA ALA A 178 -51.76 16.85 -47.40
C ALA A 178 -52.65 15.79 -46.73
N LEU A 179 -53.98 15.99 -46.73
CA LEU A 179 -54.95 15.00 -46.23
C LEU A 179 -54.97 13.74 -47.10
N ALA A 180 -54.89 13.86 -48.43
CA ALA A 180 -54.80 12.73 -49.33
C ALA A 180 -53.51 11.92 -49.09
N THR A 181 -52.38 12.58 -48.86
CA THR A 181 -51.12 11.92 -48.51
C THR A 181 -51.21 11.22 -47.16
N LEU A 182 -51.79 11.86 -46.14
CA LEU A 182 -52.02 11.24 -44.83
C LEU A 182 -53.00 10.06 -44.91
N ALA A 183 -54.05 10.16 -45.73
CA ALA A 183 -55.00 9.07 -45.97
C ALA A 183 -54.34 7.90 -46.71
N LEU A 184 -53.48 8.18 -47.71
CA LEU A 184 -52.67 7.16 -48.39
C LEU A 184 -51.71 6.47 -47.43
N LEU A 185 -51.01 7.23 -46.59
CA LEU A 185 -50.12 6.67 -45.57
C LEU A 185 -50.91 5.82 -44.56
N TRP A 186 -52.09 6.25 -44.15
CA TRP A 186 -52.97 5.50 -43.25
C TRP A 186 -53.51 4.22 -43.90
N TRP A 187 -53.93 4.28 -45.17
CA TRP A 187 -54.40 3.13 -45.95
C TRP A 187 -53.29 2.09 -46.18
N MET A 188 -52.08 2.54 -46.52
CA MET A 188 -50.96 1.62 -46.66
C MET A 188 -50.64 0.93 -45.33
N ARG A 189 -50.66 1.67 -44.22
CA ARG A 189 -50.46 1.13 -42.87
C ARG A 189 -51.56 0.16 -42.43
N SER A 190 -52.81 0.31 -42.87
CA SER A 190 -53.88 -0.65 -42.54
C SER A 190 -53.76 -1.95 -43.35
N ARG A 191 -53.25 -1.87 -44.59
CA ARG A 191 -53.01 -3.03 -45.45
C ARG A 191 -51.86 -3.90 -44.95
N GLU A 192 -50.82 -3.30 -44.37
CA GLU A 192 -49.77 -4.06 -43.68
C GLU A 192 -50.30 -4.83 -42.47
N ARG A 193 -51.31 -4.31 -41.76
CA ARG A 193 -51.97 -5.05 -40.67
C ARG A 193 -52.80 -6.24 -41.17
N SER A 194 -53.49 -6.14 -42.30
CA SER A 194 -54.31 -7.24 -42.82
C SER A 194 -53.49 -8.35 -43.48
N VAL A 195 -52.32 -8.04 -44.06
CA VAL A 195 -51.41 -9.07 -44.62
C VAL A 195 -50.76 -9.93 -43.54
N HIS A 196 -50.58 -9.41 -42.31
CA HIS A 196 -50.09 -10.20 -41.18
C HIS A 196 -51.15 -11.10 -40.53
N GLU A 197 -52.44 -10.88 -40.78
CA GLU A 197 -53.52 -11.72 -40.24
C GLU A 197 -53.85 -12.93 -41.15
N GLU A 198 -53.46 -12.89 -42.43
CA GLU A 198 -53.71 -13.94 -43.42
C GLU A 198 -52.52 -14.90 -43.67
N VAL A 199 -51.35 -14.67 -43.04
CA VAL A 199 -50.27 -15.68 -42.99
C VAL A 199 -50.45 -16.55 -41.75
N ARG A 200 -51.55 -17.31 -41.79
CA ARG A 200 -51.83 -18.43 -40.91
C ARG A 200 -50.72 -19.48 -41.11
N HIS A 201 -50.04 -19.82 -40.02
CA HIS A 201 -49.06 -20.88 -39.92
C HIS A 201 -49.45 -22.14 -40.72
N VAL A 202 -48.71 -22.42 -41.79
CA VAL A 202 -48.61 -23.76 -42.37
C VAL A 202 -47.16 -24.18 -42.23
N GLY A 203 -46.91 -25.08 -41.28
CA GLY A 203 -45.59 -25.64 -41.02
C GLY A 203 -45.12 -26.51 -42.18
N VAL A 204 -43.82 -26.45 -42.46
CA VAL A 204 -43.11 -27.47 -43.21
C VAL A 204 -42.17 -28.15 -42.23
N LEU A 205 -42.66 -29.27 -41.72
CA LEU A 205 -41.84 -30.40 -41.33
C LEU A 205 -41.20 -31.00 -42.60
N ALA A 206 -39.99 -31.54 -42.39
CA ALA A 206 -39.48 -32.76 -43.00
C ALA A 206 -38.37 -32.63 -44.07
N PHE A 207 -37.27 -33.32 -43.71
CA PHE A 207 -36.12 -33.85 -44.45
C PHE A 207 -34.99 -32.89 -44.82
#